data_AF-A0A8B9GFG0-F1
#
_entry.id   AF-A0A8B9GFG0-F1
#
_cell.length_a   1.000
_cell.length_b   1.000
_cell.length_c   1.000
_cell.angle_alpha   90.00
_cell.angle_beta   90.00
_cell.angle_gamma   90.00
#
_symmetry.space_group_name_H-M   'P 1'
#
loop_
_entity.id
_entity.type
_entity.pdbx_description
1 polymer ?
#
loop_
_entity_poly.entity_id
_entity_poly.type
_entity_poly.pdbx_seq_one_letter_code
_entity_poly.pdbx_strand_id
1 'polypeptide(L)'
;MEPGGAGPLPGNNKARGGAALPAKGRDLGRPPRKDSEGYSESPDLEFEYADTDKWAAELSELYSYTEGPEFLLNRKCFEEDFRIHMRDKKWTELDRNQHRTHAMRLLDGLEVTAREKRLRVARAILYVAQGTFGECGSETEVQAWMRYNIFLLLEVGTFNALVELLNMEIDNSAACSSAVRKPAISLADSTDLRVLLNIMYLIVETVRQEAEGDKPEWKSMRQTFRAELGAPLYNNEPFSVMLFGMVTKFCSGHAPHFPMKKVLLLLWKTVLVRRSCGVLARALWFASLQGKEVLPSELAAVAPSSSAKLLNSAPSFMS
;
A
#
# COMPACT_ATOMS: atom_id res chain seq x y z
N MET A 1 -2.13 -67.13 -0.10
CA MET A 1 -2.21 -68.37 0.68
C MET A 1 -1.68 -68.06 2.08
N GLU A 2 -2.62 -67.78 3.00
CA GLU A 2 -2.60 -68.24 4.40
C GLU A 2 -3.01 -69.74 4.42
N PRO A 3 -2.78 -70.56 5.47
CA PRO A 3 -3.31 -70.42 6.87
C PRO A 3 -2.26 -70.72 7.98
N GLY A 4 -2.36 -70.40 9.28
CA GLY A 4 -3.43 -70.54 10.30
C GLY A 4 -3.11 -71.75 11.23
N GLY A 5 -3.17 -71.77 12.58
CA GLY A 5 -3.55 -70.85 13.67
C GLY A 5 -3.50 -71.56 15.07
N ALA A 6 -4.00 -70.85 16.10
CA ALA A 6 -4.61 -71.27 17.39
C ALA A 6 -3.84 -71.23 18.76
N GLY A 7 -4.10 -70.15 19.55
CA GLY A 7 -4.59 -70.04 20.97
C GLY A 7 -3.86 -70.67 22.18
N PRO A 8 -4.26 -70.39 23.47
CA PRO A 8 -5.26 -69.43 24.03
C PRO A 8 -4.81 -68.61 25.31
N LEU A 9 -5.73 -67.76 25.84
CA LEU A 9 -5.73 -66.83 27.03
C LEU A 9 -6.09 -67.53 28.39
N PRO A 10 -6.12 -66.92 29.64
CA PRO A 10 -6.68 -65.58 30.05
C PRO A 10 -6.17 -64.83 31.34
N GLY A 11 -6.67 -63.58 31.58
CA GLY A 11 -7.06 -63.08 32.95
C GLY A 11 -6.80 -61.61 33.44
N ASN A 12 -7.75 -60.68 33.20
CA ASN A 12 -8.39 -59.63 34.10
C ASN A 12 -7.57 -58.53 34.88
N ASN A 13 -7.99 -57.27 35.19
CA ASN A 13 -9.32 -56.61 35.39
C ASN A 13 -9.24 -55.04 35.58
N LYS A 14 -10.26 -54.27 35.11
CA LYS A 14 -10.89 -52.95 35.57
C LYS A 14 -10.05 -51.67 35.88
N ALA A 15 -10.50 -50.39 35.81
CA ALA A 15 -11.67 -49.59 35.32
C ALA A 15 -11.31 -48.06 35.53
N ARG A 16 -11.47 -47.15 34.55
CA ARG A 16 -12.57 -46.16 34.32
C ARG A 16 -12.68 -44.93 35.27
N GLY A 17 -12.61 -43.72 34.69
CA GLY A 17 -13.49 -42.58 35.02
C GLY A 17 -12.91 -41.42 35.86
N GLY A 18 -12.99 -40.19 35.33
CA GLY A 18 -12.76 -38.95 36.08
C GLY A 18 -13.98 -38.50 36.91
N ALA A 19 -13.75 -37.62 37.89
CA ALA A 19 -14.75 -36.78 38.53
C ALA A 19 -14.07 -35.60 39.27
N ALA A 20 -14.78 -34.48 39.33
CA ALA A 20 -14.35 -33.18 39.83
C ALA A 20 -14.86 -32.87 41.26
N LEU A 21 -14.44 -31.69 41.75
CA LEU A 21 -15.04 -30.82 42.81
C LEU A 21 -14.50 -31.00 44.26
N PRO A 22 -14.80 -30.08 45.20
CA PRO A 22 -14.07 -28.82 45.43
C PRO A 22 -13.64 -28.69 46.92
N ALA A 23 -12.69 -27.81 47.25
CA ALA A 23 -12.42 -27.52 48.67
C ALA A 23 -12.04 -26.05 48.92
N LYS A 24 -13.00 -25.37 49.55
CA LYS A 24 -12.92 -24.07 50.20
C LYS A 24 -12.14 -24.23 51.51
N GLY A 25 -11.12 -23.41 51.78
CA GLY A 25 -10.40 -23.47 53.06
C GLY A 25 -9.32 -22.41 53.18
N ARG A 26 -9.56 -21.48 54.10
CA ARG A 26 -8.77 -20.29 54.44
C ARG A 26 -7.30 -20.57 54.77
N ASP A 27 -6.51 -19.53 54.48
CA ASP A 27 -5.27 -19.06 55.11
C ASP A 27 -4.70 -19.85 56.30
N LEU A 28 -3.37 -20.00 56.29
CA LEU A 28 -2.47 -19.34 57.25
C LEU A 28 -1.04 -19.89 57.05
N GLY A 29 -0.10 -19.01 56.76
CA GLY A 29 1.34 -19.28 56.96
C GLY A 29 2.17 -19.41 55.69
N ARG A 30 2.52 -18.27 55.07
CA ARG A 30 3.78 -18.18 54.32
C ARG A 30 4.45 -16.83 54.60
N PRO A 31 5.72 -16.80 55.02
CA PRO A 31 6.43 -15.56 55.34
C PRO A 31 6.58 -14.68 54.09
N PRO A 32 6.72 -13.35 54.24
CA PRO A 32 6.86 -12.45 53.11
C PRO A 32 8.19 -12.77 52.42
N ARG A 33 8.13 -13.35 51.23
CA ARG A 33 9.29 -13.38 50.34
C ARG A 33 9.49 -11.96 49.82
N LYS A 34 10.39 -11.25 50.50
CA LYS A 34 11.16 -10.17 49.89
C LYS A 34 12.03 -10.79 48.78
N ASP A 35 12.30 -9.98 47.76
CA ASP A 35 13.30 -10.17 46.71
C ASP A 35 12.79 -10.76 45.38
N SER A 36 12.20 -9.87 44.58
CA SER A 36 12.75 -9.54 43.26
C SER A 36 12.14 -8.22 42.79
N GLU A 37 12.63 -7.11 43.32
CA GLU A 37 12.62 -5.86 42.55
C GLU A 37 13.66 -5.96 41.45
N GLY A 38 13.42 -6.85 40.50
CA GLY A 38 13.96 -6.70 39.17
C GLY A 38 13.07 -5.68 38.48
N TYR A 39 13.34 -4.39 38.71
CA TYR A 39 13.05 -3.41 37.68
C TYR A 39 13.84 -3.90 36.46
N SER A 40 13.18 -4.66 35.58
CA SER A 40 13.59 -4.68 34.19
C SER A 40 13.46 -3.23 33.76
N GLU A 41 14.55 -2.48 33.86
CA GLU A 41 14.71 -1.15 33.30
C GLU A 41 14.75 -1.36 31.78
N SER A 42 13.63 -1.81 31.22
CA SER A 42 13.34 -1.66 29.81
C SER A 42 13.27 -0.15 29.60
N PRO A 43 14.12 0.43 28.74
CA PRO A 43 14.07 1.87 28.50
C PRO A 43 12.64 2.25 28.13
N ASP A 44 12.14 3.31 28.75
CA ASP A 44 10.79 3.81 28.51
C ASP A 44 10.71 4.15 27.03
N LEU A 45 9.99 3.32 26.27
CA LEU A 45 9.87 3.50 24.83
C LEU A 45 8.94 4.69 24.62
N GLU A 46 9.53 5.84 24.29
CA GLU A 46 8.78 7.01 23.85
C GLU A 46 8.18 6.70 22.48
N PHE A 47 6.93 6.23 22.49
CA PHE A 47 6.18 5.97 21.28
C PHE A 47 5.66 7.30 20.72
N GLU A 48 6.18 7.70 19.57
CA GLU A 48 5.68 8.83 18.81
C GLU A 48 4.42 8.40 18.05
N TYR A 49 3.25 8.80 18.54
CA TYR A 49 1.96 8.56 17.88
C TYR A 49 1.74 9.60 16.78
N ALA A 50 2.43 9.42 15.65
CA ALA A 50 2.20 10.22 14.45
C ALA A 50 1.25 9.48 13.48
N ASP A 51 0.46 10.24 12.72
CA ASP A 51 -0.38 9.68 11.65
C ASP A 51 0.45 9.08 10.49
N THR A 52 1.77 9.33 10.45
CA THR A 52 2.67 8.88 9.38
C THR A 52 3.97 8.36 9.96
N ASP A 53 4.47 7.25 9.42
CA ASP A 53 5.73 6.68 9.83
C ASP A 53 6.94 7.43 9.24
N LYS A 54 8.12 7.14 9.77
CA LYS A 54 9.39 7.64 9.22
C LYS A 54 9.61 7.05 7.83
N TRP A 55 10.19 7.84 6.92
CA TRP A 55 10.43 7.44 5.52
C TRP A 55 11.12 6.08 5.37
N ALA A 56 12.15 5.79 6.18
CA ALA A 56 12.84 4.50 6.15
C ALA A 56 11.95 3.31 6.58
N ALA A 57 11.01 3.52 7.51
CA ALA A 57 10.07 2.48 7.95
C ALA A 57 9.02 2.19 6.86
N GLU A 58 8.50 3.23 6.21
CA GLU A 58 7.58 3.10 5.06
C GLU A 58 8.21 2.31 3.91
N LEU A 59 9.47 2.60 3.57
CA LEU A 59 10.20 1.84 2.55
C LEU A 59 10.44 0.38 2.96
N SER A 60 10.74 0.13 4.23
CA SER A 60 10.93 -1.21 4.78
C SER A 60 9.63 -2.02 4.81
N GLU A 61 8.48 -1.35 4.90
CA GLU A 61 7.18 -2.00 4.78
C GLU A 61 6.89 -2.35 3.31
N LEU A 62 7.17 -1.44 2.37
CA LEU A 62 6.91 -1.64 0.94
C LEU A 62 7.79 -2.74 0.32
N TYR A 63 9.10 -2.67 0.55
CA TYR A 63 10.09 -3.53 -0.06
C TYR A 63 10.51 -4.67 0.86
N SER A 64 10.72 -5.84 0.27
CA SER A 64 11.31 -6.99 0.96
C SER A 64 12.79 -7.12 0.60
N TYR A 65 13.61 -7.69 1.50
CA TYR A 65 15.05 -7.89 1.23
C TYR A 65 15.34 -8.70 -0.04
N THR A 66 14.42 -9.59 -0.44
CA THR A 66 14.52 -10.39 -1.67
C THR A 66 14.40 -9.56 -2.95
N GLU A 67 13.88 -8.34 -2.88
CA GLU A 67 13.71 -7.42 -4.02
C GLU A 67 14.99 -6.59 -4.29
N GLY A 68 16.05 -6.74 -3.49
CA GLY A 68 17.32 -6.04 -3.63
C GLY A 68 17.91 -6.05 -5.06
N PRO A 69 17.99 -7.20 -5.76
CA PRO A 69 18.46 -7.25 -7.14
C PRO A 69 17.61 -6.46 -8.14
N GLU A 70 16.32 -6.25 -7.84
CA GLU A 70 15.41 -5.53 -8.74
C GLU A 70 15.75 -4.03 -8.82
N PHE A 71 16.28 -3.43 -7.74
CA PHE A 71 16.71 -2.03 -7.73
C PHE A 71 17.80 -1.74 -8.77
N LEU A 72 18.80 -2.63 -8.85
CA LEU A 72 19.88 -2.51 -9.83
C LEU A 72 19.37 -2.71 -11.26
N LEU A 73 18.39 -3.60 -11.46
CA LEU A 73 17.77 -3.80 -12.77
C LEU A 73 16.97 -2.56 -13.21
N ASN A 74 16.25 -1.93 -12.28
CA ASN A 74 15.50 -0.70 -12.56
C ASN A 74 16.43 0.44 -12.98
N ARG A 75 17.55 0.59 -12.27
CA ARG A 75 18.59 1.56 -12.64
C ARG A 75 19.15 1.30 -14.04
N LYS A 76 19.50 0.05 -14.36
CA LYS A 76 20.01 -0.32 -15.69
C LYS A 76 19.01 0.00 -16.80
N CYS A 77 17.72 -0.32 -16.61
CA CYS A 77 16.68 0.00 -17.59
C CYS A 77 16.57 1.51 -17.84
N PHE A 78 16.68 2.33 -16.78
CA PHE A 78 16.70 3.77 -16.90
C PHE A 78 17.95 4.27 -17.63
N GLU A 79 19.16 3.85 -17.21
CA GLU A 79 20.43 4.29 -17.81
C GLU A 79 20.51 3.94 -19.31
N GLU A 80 20.02 2.76 -19.70
CA GLU A 80 19.98 2.34 -21.11
C GLU A 80 19.07 3.25 -21.95
N ASP A 81 17.87 3.55 -21.47
CA ASP A 81 16.94 4.45 -22.15
C ASP A 81 17.45 5.90 -22.15
N PHE A 82 18.00 6.34 -21.04
CA PHE A 82 18.54 7.67 -20.85
C PHE A 82 19.73 7.94 -21.79
N ARG A 83 20.66 7.00 -21.90
CA ARG A 83 21.85 7.13 -22.76
C ARG A 83 21.52 7.22 -24.25
N ILE A 84 20.39 6.65 -24.69
CA ILE A 84 19.94 6.77 -26.09
C ILE A 84 19.58 8.21 -26.42
N HIS A 85 18.99 8.93 -25.46
CA HIS A 85 18.36 10.24 -25.69
C HIS A 85 19.20 11.42 -25.19
N MET A 86 19.98 11.23 -24.12
CA MET A 86 20.85 12.25 -23.52
C MET A 86 22.22 11.64 -23.28
N ARG A 87 23.17 11.94 -24.17
CA ARG A 87 24.56 11.51 -24.01
C ARG A 87 25.23 12.38 -22.93
N ASP A 88 25.83 11.72 -21.95
CA ASP A 88 26.77 12.28 -20.97
C ASP A 88 26.26 13.33 -19.97
N LYS A 89 24.95 13.35 -19.66
CA LYS A 89 24.39 14.17 -18.57
C LYS A 89 23.86 13.31 -17.43
N LYS A 90 23.83 13.86 -16.21
CA LYS A 90 23.14 13.24 -15.07
C LYS A 90 21.69 13.71 -14.99
N TRP A 91 20.81 12.91 -14.38
CA TRP A 91 19.42 13.34 -14.12
C TRP A 91 19.41 14.64 -13.32
N THR A 92 20.24 14.73 -12.27
CA THR A 92 20.30 15.93 -11.40
C THR A 92 20.76 17.21 -12.09
N GLU A 93 21.41 17.13 -13.26
CA GLU A 93 21.94 18.27 -14.02
C GLU A 93 20.96 18.79 -15.09
N LEU A 94 19.79 18.16 -15.24
CA LEU A 94 18.82 18.53 -16.27
C LEU A 94 17.90 19.66 -15.82
N ASP A 95 17.39 20.40 -16.81
CA ASP A 95 16.36 21.41 -16.60
C ASP A 95 14.97 20.77 -16.38
N ARG A 96 14.05 21.49 -15.72
CA ARG A 96 12.65 21.05 -15.51
C ARG A 96 11.96 20.66 -16.82
N ASN A 97 12.24 21.38 -17.91
CA ASN A 97 11.67 21.05 -19.23
C ASN A 97 12.21 19.74 -19.80
N GLN A 98 13.49 19.45 -19.55
CA GLN A 98 14.15 18.21 -19.98
C GLN A 98 13.62 17.02 -19.17
N HIS A 99 13.43 17.19 -17.85
CA HIS A 99 12.77 16.22 -17.00
C HIS A 99 11.35 15.89 -17.50
N ARG A 100 10.54 16.92 -17.77
CA ARG A 100 9.17 16.75 -18.30
C ARG A 100 9.16 16.03 -19.65
N THR A 101 10.05 16.41 -20.56
CA THR A 101 10.17 15.77 -21.88
C THR A 101 10.57 14.31 -21.77
N HIS A 102 11.50 13.96 -20.88
CA HIS A 102 11.89 12.56 -20.68
C HIS A 102 10.77 11.75 -20.02
N ALA A 103 10.08 12.32 -19.02
CA ALA A 103 8.93 11.67 -18.39
C ALA A 103 7.79 11.40 -19.39
N MET A 104 7.48 12.34 -20.29
CA MET A 104 6.51 12.12 -21.37
C MET A 104 6.91 10.97 -22.30
N ARG A 105 8.19 10.89 -22.68
CA ARG A 105 8.68 9.78 -23.52
C ARG A 105 8.60 8.43 -22.83
N LEU A 106 8.90 8.37 -21.53
CA LEU A 106 8.71 7.16 -20.74
C LEU A 106 7.23 6.78 -20.70
N LEU A 107 6.30 7.74 -20.62
CA LEU A 107 4.88 7.48 -20.70
C LEU A 107 4.48 6.91 -22.08
N ASP A 108 4.96 7.51 -23.17
CA ASP A 108 4.74 6.97 -24.53
C ASP A 108 5.30 5.54 -24.68
N GLY A 109 6.43 5.26 -24.01
CA GLY A 109 7.03 3.93 -23.98
C GLY A 109 6.22 2.88 -23.22
N LEU A 110 5.33 3.29 -22.31
CA LEU A 110 4.41 2.38 -21.60
C LEU A 110 3.25 1.90 -22.49
N GLU A 111 2.88 2.65 -23.52
CA GLU A 111 1.82 2.30 -24.47
C GLU A 111 2.24 1.20 -25.47
N VAL A 112 3.51 0.81 -25.46
CA VAL A 112 4.05 -0.21 -26.37
C VAL A 112 3.42 -1.59 -26.10
N THR A 113 2.94 -2.23 -27.16
CA THR A 113 2.27 -3.55 -27.10
C THR A 113 3.16 -4.70 -26.64
N ALA A 114 4.48 -4.57 -26.80
CA ALA A 114 5.43 -5.59 -26.39
C ALA A 114 5.65 -5.59 -24.87
N ARG A 115 5.15 -6.63 -24.18
CA ARG A 115 5.20 -6.79 -22.72
C ARG A 115 6.60 -6.55 -22.11
N GLU A 116 7.65 -7.14 -22.69
CA GLU A 116 9.02 -6.97 -22.19
C GLU A 116 9.56 -5.54 -22.33
N LYS A 117 9.19 -4.84 -23.40
CA LYS A 117 9.58 -3.43 -23.58
C LYS A 117 8.84 -2.55 -22.58
N ARG A 118 7.53 -2.78 -22.44
CA ARG A 118 6.69 -2.10 -21.44
C ARG A 118 7.22 -2.28 -20.02
N LEU A 119 7.60 -3.50 -19.64
CA LEU A 119 8.15 -3.77 -18.31
C LEU A 119 9.49 -3.03 -18.09
N ARG A 120 10.36 -2.96 -19.11
CA ARG A 120 11.61 -2.18 -19.02
C ARG A 120 11.35 -0.69 -18.78
N VAL A 121 10.39 -0.12 -19.50
CA VAL A 121 10.00 1.29 -19.31
C VAL A 121 9.35 1.50 -17.94
N ALA A 122 8.47 0.61 -17.49
CA ALA A 122 7.89 0.67 -16.15
C ALA A 122 8.95 0.61 -15.05
N ARG A 123 9.98 -0.22 -15.22
CA ARG A 123 11.14 -0.27 -14.31
C ARG A 123 11.94 1.04 -14.31
N ALA A 124 12.12 1.67 -15.47
CA ALA A 124 12.78 2.97 -15.56
C ALA A 124 11.97 4.06 -14.82
N ILE A 125 10.64 4.07 -14.98
CA ILE A 125 9.74 4.97 -14.23
C ILE A 125 9.83 4.70 -12.73
N LEU A 126 9.89 3.42 -12.31
CA LEU A 126 10.08 3.06 -10.91
C LEU A 126 11.40 3.59 -10.35
N TYR A 127 12.50 3.52 -11.10
CA TYR A 127 13.78 4.10 -10.68
C TYR A 127 13.70 5.63 -10.48
N VAL A 128 13.02 6.33 -11.39
CA VAL A 128 12.76 7.77 -11.27
C VAL A 128 11.89 8.06 -10.03
N ALA A 129 10.82 7.29 -9.84
CA ALA A 129 9.92 7.39 -8.69
C ALA A 129 10.61 7.07 -7.34
N GLN A 130 11.69 6.28 -7.35
CA GLN A 130 12.53 5.99 -6.17
C GLN A 130 13.51 7.11 -5.81
N GLY A 131 13.56 8.21 -6.59
CA GLY A 131 14.42 9.36 -6.32
C GLY A 131 15.84 9.21 -6.88
N THR A 132 16.04 8.43 -7.95
CA THR A 132 17.31 8.35 -8.68
C THR A 132 18.53 8.13 -7.79
N PHE A 133 18.41 7.19 -6.84
CA PHE A 133 19.38 6.96 -5.77
C PHE A 133 20.83 6.70 -6.24
N GLY A 134 21.04 6.29 -7.49
CA GLY A 134 22.39 6.06 -8.03
C GLY A 134 23.21 7.33 -8.21
N GLU A 135 22.57 8.51 -8.22
CA GLU A 135 23.23 9.80 -8.43
C GLU A 135 23.30 10.67 -7.16
N CYS A 136 22.63 10.25 -6.08
CA CYS A 136 22.55 11.01 -4.83
C CYS A 136 23.63 10.60 -3.82
N GLY A 137 24.10 11.56 -3.02
CA GLY A 137 25.11 11.33 -1.98
C GLY A 137 24.55 11.09 -0.57
N SER A 138 23.30 11.47 -0.31
CA SER A 138 22.65 11.32 1.00
C SER A 138 21.19 10.86 0.90
N GLU A 139 20.69 10.28 1.99
CA GLU A 139 19.29 9.85 2.12
C GLU A 139 18.30 11.01 1.97
N THR A 140 18.63 12.16 2.54
CA THR A 140 17.82 13.38 2.46
C THR A 140 17.71 13.91 1.02
N GLU A 141 18.78 13.78 0.24
CA GLU A 141 18.78 14.15 -1.18
C GLU A 141 17.90 13.20 -1.99
N VAL A 142 17.99 11.89 -1.75
CA VAL A 142 17.10 10.89 -2.38
C VAL A 142 15.64 11.21 -2.07
N GLN A 143 15.31 11.53 -0.81
CA GLN A 143 13.94 11.87 -0.41
C GLN A 143 13.44 13.14 -1.12
N ALA A 144 14.29 14.15 -1.27
CA ALA A 144 13.94 15.39 -1.98
C ALA A 144 13.70 15.14 -3.48
N TRP A 145 14.57 14.36 -4.13
CA TRP A 145 14.41 13.97 -5.53
C TRP A 145 13.21 13.05 -5.75
N MET A 146 12.96 12.12 -4.85
CA MET A 146 11.78 11.26 -4.86
C MET A 146 10.51 12.12 -4.87
N ARG A 147 10.42 13.10 -3.95
CA ARG A 147 9.28 14.03 -3.90
C ARG A 147 9.12 14.81 -5.20
N TYR A 148 10.19 15.41 -5.71
CA TYR A 148 10.18 16.16 -6.96
C TYR A 148 9.75 15.30 -8.16
N ASN A 149 10.35 14.11 -8.31
CA ASN A 149 10.08 13.18 -9.41
C ASN A 149 8.64 12.67 -9.38
N ILE A 150 8.06 12.40 -8.21
CA ILE A 150 6.65 11.99 -8.10
C ILE A 150 5.71 13.09 -8.57
N PHE A 151 5.94 14.35 -8.16
CA PHE A 151 5.12 15.47 -8.63
C PHE A 151 5.26 15.69 -10.14
N LEU A 152 6.45 15.50 -10.70
CA LEU A 152 6.67 15.52 -12.14
C LEU A 152 5.88 14.42 -12.86
N LEU A 153 5.93 13.18 -12.36
CA LEU A 153 5.19 12.05 -12.94
C LEU A 153 3.68 12.26 -12.88
N LEU A 154 3.17 12.87 -11.81
CA LEU A 154 1.77 13.28 -11.69
C LEU A 154 1.40 14.37 -12.70
N GLU A 155 2.26 15.38 -12.88
CA GLU A 155 2.07 16.49 -13.83
C GLU A 155 1.96 15.98 -15.29
N VAL A 156 2.60 14.85 -15.60
CA VAL A 156 2.57 14.20 -16.91
C VAL A 156 1.40 13.21 -17.05
N GLY A 157 0.70 12.88 -15.96
CA GLY A 157 -0.46 11.98 -15.99
C GLY A 157 -0.11 10.49 -15.87
N THR A 158 1.08 10.17 -15.35
CA THR A 158 1.59 8.79 -15.23
C THR A 158 0.64 7.88 -14.44
N PHE A 159 -0.05 8.41 -13.42
CA PHE A 159 -0.94 7.61 -12.59
C PHE A 159 -2.10 6.99 -13.38
N ASN A 160 -2.71 7.74 -14.31
CA ASN A 160 -3.81 7.24 -15.13
C ASN A 160 -3.37 6.09 -16.03
N ALA A 161 -2.24 6.24 -16.71
CA ALA A 161 -1.66 5.16 -17.52
C ALA A 161 -1.34 3.91 -16.67
N LEU A 162 -0.86 4.08 -15.43
CA LEU A 162 -0.61 2.95 -14.52
C LEU A 162 -1.91 2.25 -14.10
N VAL A 163 -3.02 2.97 -13.90
CA VAL A 163 -4.34 2.38 -13.61
C VAL A 163 -4.80 1.50 -14.76
N GLU A 164 -4.68 1.99 -16.00
CA GLU A 164 -5.06 1.24 -17.20
C GLU A 164 -4.22 -0.03 -17.35
N LEU A 165 -2.89 0.09 -17.21
CA LEU A 165 -1.98 -1.05 -17.27
C LEU A 165 -2.21 -2.06 -16.14
N LEU A 166 -2.51 -1.58 -14.93
CA LEU A 166 -2.85 -2.44 -13.82
C LEU A 166 -4.11 -3.24 -14.12
N ASN A 167 -5.14 -2.61 -14.69
CA ASN A 167 -6.35 -3.33 -15.05
C ASN A 167 -6.10 -4.37 -16.15
N MET A 168 -5.27 -4.05 -17.15
CA MET A 168 -4.85 -5.04 -18.16
C MET A 168 -4.14 -6.24 -17.55
N GLU A 169 -3.27 -6.05 -16.55
CA GLU A 169 -2.58 -7.16 -15.89
C GLU A 169 -3.47 -7.93 -14.90
N ILE A 170 -4.50 -7.28 -14.31
CA ILE A 170 -5.52 -7.95 -13.49
C ILE A 170 -6.35 -8.94 -14.32
N ASP A 171 -6.67 -8.59 -15.56
CA ASP A 171 -7.47 -9.41 -16.47
C ASP A 171 -6.62 -10.38 -17.33
N ASN A 172 -5.30 -10.41 -17.11
CA ASN A 172 -4.36 -11.29 -17.80
C ASN A 172 -4.52 -12.76 -17.35
N SER A 173 -5.53 -13.43 -17.92
CA SER A 173 -5.91 -14.82 -17.61
C SER A 173 -4.79 -15.84 -17.79
N ALA A 174 -3.78 -15.56 -18.64
CA ALA A 174 -2.62 -16.42 -18.83
C ALA A 174 -1.75 -16.53 -17.56
N ALA A 175 -1.61 -15.43 -16.81
CA ALA A 175 -0.88 -15.41 -15.54
C ALA A 175 -1.61 -16.26 -14.49
N CYS A 176 -2.94 -16.12 -14.36
CA CYS A 176 -3.76 -16.97 -13.49
C CYS A 176 -3.61 -18.46 -13.83
N SER A 177 -3.72 -18.82 -15.11
CA SER A 177 -3.64 -20.22 -15.54
C SER A 177 -2.26 -20.85 -15.31
N SER A 178 -1.20 -20.05 -15.39
CA SER A 178 0.17 -20.50 -15.11
C SER A 178 0.47 -20.67 -13.62
N ALA A 179 -0.11 -19.80 -12.78
CA ALA A 179 0.11 -19.81 -11.33
C ALA A 179 -0.61 -20.98 -10.62
N VAL A 180 -1.83 -21.30 -11.06
CA VAL A 180 -2.64 -22.40 -10.49
C VAL A 180 -1.99 -23.78 -10.73
N ARG A 181 -1.16 -23.93 -11.77
CA ARG A 181 -0.48 -25.19 -12.11
C ARG A 181 0.86 -25.38 -11.41
N LYS A 182 1.38 -24.37 -10.69
CA LYS A 182 2.68 -24.44 -10.01
C LYS A 182 2.50 -24.75 -8.51
N PRO A 183 3.24 -25.71 -7.93
CA PRO A 183 3.17 -26.04 -6.51
C PRO A 183 3.61 -24.89 -5.60
N ALA A 184 4.44 -23.99 -6.11
CA ALA A 184 4.89 -22.77 -5.44
C ALA A 184 4.85 -21.61 -6.43
N ILE A 185 4.23 -20.52 -6.01
CA ILE A 185 4.13 -19.27 -6.79
C ILE A 185 5.40 -18.47 -6.51
N SER A 186 6.18 -18.21 -7.55
CA SER A 186 7.47 -17.54 -7.40
C SER A 186 7.32 -16.02 -7.52
N LEU A 187 8.27 -15.26 -6.95
CA LEU A 187 8.41 -13.83 -7.26
C LEU A 187 8.50 -13.57 -8.77
N ALA A 188 8.89 -14.51 -9.63
CA ALA A 188 8.98 -14.22 -11.06
C ALA A 188 7.60 -14.10 -11.76
N ASP A 189 6.53 -14.66 -11.17
CA ASP A 189 5.24 -14.83 -11.87
C ASP A 189 4.38 -13.54 -11.92
N SER A 190 4.76 -12.48 -11.18
CA SER A 190 4.00 -11.22 -11.10
C SER A 190 4.87 -9.95 -11.04
N THR A 191 6.00 -9.95 -11.75
CA THR A 191 6.92 -8.80 -11.80
C THR A 191 6.24 -7.53 -12.30
N ASP A 192 5.38 -7.61 -13.32
CA ASP A 192 4.68 -6.45 -13.88
C ASP A 192 3.78 -5.80 -12.82
N LEU A 193 2.93 -6.60 -12.16
CA LEU A 193 2.06 -6.14 -11.07
C LEU A 193 2.86 -5.52 -9.93
N ARG A 194 3.99 -6.12 -9.53
CA ARG A 194 4.84 -5.54 -8.47
C ARG A 194 5.40 -4.18 -8.84
N VAL A 195 5.93 -4.04 -10.05
CA VAL A 195 6.50 -2.77 -10.52
C VAL A 195 5.42 -1.69 -10.56
N LEU A 196 4.26 -1.98 -11.14
CA LEU A 196 3.13 -1.05 -11.21
C LEU A 196 2.66 -0.63 -9.81
N LEU A 197 2.41 -1.59 -8.92
CA LEU A 197 1.96 -1.32 -7.56
C LEU A 197 2.99 -0.53 -6.74
N ASN A 198 4.29 -0.77 -6.95
CA ASN A 198 5.35 0.01 -6.29
C ASN A 198 5.32 1.48 -6.73
N ILE A 199 5.21 1.76 -8.03
CA ILE A 199 5.14 3.13 -8.53
C ILE A 199 3.90 3.83 -7.96
N MET A 200 2.75 3.17 -8.04
CA MET A 200 1.49 3.73 -7.54
C MET A 200 1.54 3.97 -6.02
N TYR A 201 2.14 3.07 -5.25
CA TYR A 201 2.32 3.26 -3.81
C TYR A 201 3.21 4.47 -3.52
N LEU A 202 4.36 4.60 -4.18
CA LEU A 202 5.26 5.75 -3.99
C LEU A 202 4.56 7.06 -4.35
N ILE A 203 3.74 7.08 -5.41
CA ILE A 203 2.90 8.24 -5.77
C ILE A 203 1.93 8.57 -4.64
N VAL A 204 1.11 7.60 -4.23
CA VAL A 204 0.07 7.82 -3.21
C VAL A 204 0.66 8.24 -1.87
N GLU A 205 1.75 7.61 -1.42
CA GLU A 205 2.40 7.93 -0.15
C GLU A 205 3.05 9.32 -0.18
N THR A 206 3.77 9.66 -1.25
CA THR A 206 4.39 11.00 -1.37
C THR A 206 3.33 12.12 -1.44
N VAL A 207 2.23 11.89 -2.16
CA VAL A 207 1.08 12.81 -2.25
C VAL A 207 0.22 12.78 -0.98
N ARG A 208 0.44 11.83 -0.07
CA ARG A 208 -0.14 11.87 1.27
C ARG A 208 0.66 12.78 2.20
N GLN A 209 2.00 12.73 2.14
CA GLN A 209 2.89 13.48 3.02
C GLN A 209 2.89 14.99 2.75
N GLU A 210 2.24 15.75 3.61
CA GLU A 210 2.25 17.22 3.57
C GLU A 210 3.55 17.75 4.21
N ALA A 211 4.24 18.65 3.51
CA ALA A 211 5.40 19.34 4.08
C ALA A 211 5.13 20.85 4.13
N GLU A 212 5.52 21.50 5.21
CA GLU A 212 5.24 22.92 5.45
C GLU A 212 5.84 23.84 4.36
N GLY A 213 6.92 23.39 3.69
CA GLY A 213 7.57 24.10 2.58
C GLY A 213 7.03 23.80 1.17
N ASP A 214 5.90 23.10 1.03
CA ASP A 214 5.37 22.74 -0.29
C ASP A 214 4.94 23.97 -1.11
N LYS A 215 5.36 23.98 -2.38
CA LYS A 215 4.93 24.97 -3.39
C LYS A 215 3.40 24.95 -3.52
N PRO A 216 2.75 26.10 -3.79
CA PRO A 216 1.30 26.16 -3.99
C PRO A 216 0.83 25.26 -5.15
N GLU A 217 1.65 25.11 -6.20
CA GLU A 217 1.42 24.17 -7.31
C GLU A 217 1.25 22.73 -6.81
N TRP A 218 2.13 22.28 -5.90
CA TRP A 218 2.11 20.92 -5.37
C TRP A 218 0.91 20.68 -4.45
N LYS A 219 0.46 21.70 -3.72
CA LYS A 219 -0.77 21.65 -2.93
C LYS A 219 -2.00 21.52 -3.82
N SER A 220 -2.06 22.27 -4.92
CA SER A 220 -3.13 22.16 -5.91
C SER A 220 -3.16 20.78 -6.57
N MET A 221 -2.02 20.30 -7.07
CA MET A 221 -1.92 18.96 -7.67
C MET A 221 -2.33 17.85 -6.69
N ARG A 222 -1.99 17.98 -5.41
CA ARG A 222 -2.41 17.04 -4.36
C ARG A 222 -3.93 17.03 -4.18
N GLN A 223 -4.57 18.19 -4.20
CA GLN A 223 -6.03 18.29 -4.11
C GLN A 223 -6.70 17.69 -5.34
N THR A 224 -6.19 17.96 -6.54
CA THR A 224 -6.67 17.36 -7.79
C THR A 224 -6.53 15.84 -7.74
N PHE A 225 -5.35 15.32 -7.38
CA PHE A 225 -5.12 13.89 -7.28
C PHE A 225 -6.02 13.21 -6.25
N ARG A 226 -6.28 13.87 -5.11
CA ARG A 226 -7.25 13.38 -4.10
C ARG A 226 -8.66 13.28 -4.68
N ALA A 227 -9.08 14.25 -5.48
CA ALA A 227 -10.37 14.23 -6.16
C ALA A 227 -10.43 13.12 -7.23
N GLU A 228 -9.37 12.97 -8.02
CA GLU A 228 -9.22 11.92 -9.03
C GLU A 228 -9.30 10.52 -8.42
N LEU A 229 -8.62 10.26 -7.29
CA LEU A 229 -8.72 8.98 -6.57
C LEU A 229 -10.13 8.66 -6.03
N GLY A 230 -10.94 9.69 -5.80
CA GLY A 230 -12.35 9.54 -5.40
C GLY A 230 -13.31 9.43 -6.59
N ALA A 231 -12.90 9.91 -7.75
CA ALA A 231 -13.66 9.84 -8.98
C ALA A 231 -13.57 8.43 -9.61
N PRO A 232 -14.56 8.07 -10.45
CA PRO A 232 -14.43 6.92 -11.33
C PRO A 232 -13.27 7.15 -12.30
N LEU A 233 -12.17 6.41 -12.13
CA LEU A 233 -10.97 6.55 -12.97
C LEU A 233 -10.97 5.59 -14.15
N TYR A 234 -11.43 4.36 -13.91
CA TYR A 234 -11.47 3.30 -14.93
C TYR A 234 -12.70 2.42 -14.71
N ASN A 235 -13.39 2.03 -15.80
CA ASN A 235 -14.63 1.24 -15.76
C ASN A 235 -15.74 1.79 -14.84
N ASN A 236 -15.82 3.11 -14.65
CA ASN A 236 -16.77 3.78 -13.75
C ASN A 236 -16.62 3.42 -12.25
N GLU A 237 -15.48 2.86 -11.84
CA GLU A 237 -15.21 2.53 -10.44
C GLU A 237 -14.02 3.35 -9.90
N PRO A 238 -14.04 3.74 -8.62
CA PRO A 238 -12.91 4.41 -8.00
C PRO A 238 -11.75 3.42 -7.79
N PHE A 239 -10.52 3.94 -7.78
CA PHE A 239 -9.30 3.12 -7.71
C PHE A 239 -9.29 2.11 -6.53
N SER A 240 -9.83 2.50 -5.36
CA SER A 240 -9.91 1.59 -4.21
C SER A 240 -10.83 0.39 -4.44
N VAL A 241 -11.88 0.54 -5.24
CA VAL A 241 -12.81 -0.56 -5.56
C VAL A 241 -12.10 -1.56 -6.47
N MET A 242 -11.35 -1.09 -7.47
CA MET A 242 -10.51 -1.95 -8.31
C MET A 242 -9.50 -2.76 -7.49
N LEU A 243 -8.80 -2.12 -6.54
CA LEU A 243 -7.87 -2.81 -5.63
C LEU A 243 -8.59 -3.83 -4.73
N PHE A 244 -9.77 -3.48 -4.22
CA PHE A 244 -10.59 -4.42 -3.45
C PHE A 244 -11.07 -5.62 -4.30
N GLY A 245 -11.33 -5.39 -5.59
CA GLY A 245 -11.58 -6.43 -6.57
C GLY A 245 -10.41 -7.42 -6.71
N MET A 246 -9.17 -6.93 -6.70
CA MET A 246 -7.98 -7.81 -6.67
C MET A 246 -7.93 -8.68 -5.42
N VAL A 247 -8.23 -8.11 -4.25
CA VAL A 247 -8.29 -8.84 -2.97
C VAL A 247 -9.34 -9.96 -3.07
N THR A 248 -10.53 -9.64 -3.58
CA THR A 248 -11.61 -10.62 -3.73
C THR A 248 -11.25 -11.74 -4.71
N LYS A 249 -10.66 -11.40 -5.87
CA LYS A 249 -10.17 -12.38 -6.88
C LYS A 249 -9.07 -13.31 -6.31
N PHE A 250 -8.24 -12.82 -5.40
CA PHE A 250 -7.23 -13.63 -4.72
C PHE A 250 -7.86 -14.55 -3.67
N CYS A 251 -8.76 -14.02 -2.83
CA CYS A 251 -9.45 -14.80 -1.79
C CYS A 251 -10.28 -15.96 -2.39
N SER A 252 -10.80 -15.80 -3.61
CA SER A 252 -11.49 -16.86 -4.34
C SER A 252 -10.55 -17.87 -5.01
N GLY A 253 -9.24 -17.74 -4.86
CA GLY A 253 -8.23 -18.65 -5.44
C GLY A 253 -8.01 -18.49 -6.94
N HIS A 254 -8.64 -17.51 -7.59
CA HIS A 254 -8.57 -17.33 -9.05
C HIS A 254 -7.28 -16.64 -9.50
N ALA A 255 -6.60 -15.93 -8.61
CA ALA A 255 -5.39 -15.16 -8.93
C ALA A 255 -4.33 -15.23 -7.81
N PRO A 256 -3.77 -16.40 -7.50
CA PRO A 256 -2.88 -16.56 -6.34
C PRO A 256 -1.49 -15.93 -6.55
N HIS A 257 -1.19 -15.44 -7.76
CA HIS A 257 0.05 -14.74 -8.13
C HIS A 257 0.06 -13.25 -7.75
N PHE A 258 -1.07 -12.69 -7.30
CA PHE A 258 -1.14 -11.30 -6.91
C PHE A 258 -0.25 -11.01 -5.69
N PRO A 259 0.57 -9.95 -5.71
CA PRO A 259 1.40 -9.56 -4.58
C PRO A 259 0.54 -8.91 -3.48
N MET A 260 -0.17 -9.75 -2.71
CA MET A 260 -1.26 -9.31 -1.83
C MET A 260 -0.82 -8.27 -0.80
N LYS A 261 0.40 -8.40 -0.24
CA LYS A 261 0.96 -7.39 0.66
C LYS A 261 0.94 -5.99 0.04
N LYS A 262 1.44 -5.84 -1.20
CA LYS A 262 1.50 -4.55 -1.90
C LYS A 262 0.12 -4.02 -2.28
N VAL A 263 -0.81 -4.91 -2.66
CA VAL A 263 -2.21 -4.55 -2.94
C VAL A 263 -2.90 -4.00 -1.68
N LEU A 264 -2.76 -4.70 -0.55
CA LEU A 264 -3.35 -4.27 0.73
C LEU A 264 -2.74 -2.97 1.24
N LEU A 265 -1.42 -2.82 1.15
CA LEU A 265 -0.73 -1.59 1.51
C LEU A 265 -1.23 -0.42 0.67
N LEU A 266 -1.26 -0.57 -0.66
CA LEU A 266 -1.75 0.47 -1.56
C LEU A 266 -3.22 0.80 -1.29
N LEU A 267 -4.08 -0.22 -1.12
CA LEU A 267 -5.49 -0.03 -0.80
C LEU A 267 -5.66 0.79 0.48
N TRP A 268 -4.94 0.42 1.55
CA TRP A 268 -4.96 1.15 2.80
C TRP A 268 -4.55 2.62 2.62
N LYS A 269 -3.42 2.86 1.94
CA LYS A 269 -2.91 4.22 1.68
C LYS A 269 -3.88 5.05 0.83
N THR A 270 -4.45 4.48 -0.24
CA THR A 270 -5.47 5.15 -1.07
C THR A 270 -6.69 5.54 -0.23
N VAL A 271 -7.15 4.67 0.66
CA VAL A 271 -8.29 4.99 1.53
C VAL A 271 -7.90 6.05 2.57
N LEU A 272 -6.67 6.04 3.11
CA LEU A 272 -6.19 7.09 4.01
C LEU A 272 -6.13 8.47 3.33
N VAL A 273 -5.63 8.54 2.10
CA VAL A 273 -5.57 9.79 1.31
C VAL A 273 -6.96 10.40 1.12
N ARG A 274 -7.99 9.56 0.96
CA ARG A 274 -9.40 10.00 0.95
C ARG A 274 -9.89 10.49 2.32
N ARG A 275 -9.49 9.80 3.40
CA ARG A 275 -9.94 10.07 4.79
C ARG A 275 -9.37 11.33 5.40
N SER A 276 -8.31 11.92 4.84
CA SER A 276 -7.81 13.23 5.25
C SER A 276 -8.83 14.38 5.01
N CYS A 277 -9.94 14.11 4.33
CA CYS A 277 -11.10 15.01 4.26
C CYS A 277 -12.18 14.60 5.28
N GLY A 278 -12.11 15.12 6.51
CA GLY A 278 -13.21 15.18 7.49
C GLY A 278 -13.68 13.86 8.13
N VAL A 279 -14.02 13.92 9.43
CA VAL A 279 -14.64 12.82 10.21
C VAL A 279 -15.98 12.35 9.58
N LEU A 280 -16.65 13.23 8.85
CA LEU A 280 -17.90 12.99 8.13
C LEU A 280 -17.79 11.99 6.96
N ALA A 281 -16.69 12.03 6.19
CA ALA A 281 -16.49 11.08 5.09
C ALA A 281 -16.20 9.66 5.61
N ARG A 282 -15.63 9.53 6.83
CA ARG A 282 -15.45 8.24 7.51
C ARG A 282 -16.79 7.59 7.84
N ALA A 283 -17.75 8.35 8.37
CA ALA A 283 -19.08 7.84 8.72
C ALA A 283 -19.90 7.45 7.48
N LEU A 284 -19.89 8.29 6.43
CA LEU A 284 -20.63 8.04 5.20
C LEU A 284 -20.13 6.81 4.43
N TRP A 285 -18.82 6.58 4.38
CA TRP A 285 -18.29 5.39 3.71
C TRP A 285 -18.51 4.10 4.52
N PHE A 286 -18.38 4.16 5.86
CA PHE A 286 -18.74 3.02 6.71
C PHE A 286 -20.23 2.67 6.58
N ALA A 287 -21.09 3.69 6.49
CA ALA A 287 -22.52 3.50 6.26
C ALA A 287 -22.82 2.97 4.85
N SER A 288 -22.14 3.47 3.82
CA SER A 288 -22.26 2.98 2.44
C SER A 288 -21.80 1.53 2.29
N LEU A 289 -20.73 1.11 2.97
CA LEU A 289 -20.32 -0.29 3.06
C LEU A 289 -21.32 -1.18 3.82
N GLN A 290 -22.05 -0.61 4.77
CA GLN A 290 -23.12 -1.33 5.49
C GLN A 290 -24.47 -1.27 4.78
N GLY A 291 -24.57 -0.64 3.60
CA GLY A 291 -25.83 -0.45 2.88
C GLY A 291 -26.86 0.41 3.63
N LYS A 292 -26.42 1.29 4.53
CA LYS A 292 -27.30 2.19 5.30
C LYS A 292 -27.27 3.60 4.72
N GLU A 293 -28.45 4.16 4.44
CA GLU A 293 -28.60 5.59 4.16
C GLU A 293 -28.34 6.39 5.45
N VAL A 294 -27.44 7.39 5.37
CA VAL A 294 -27.15 8.28 6.50
C VAL A 294 -28.10 9.47 6.44
N LEU A 295 -28.88 9.67 7.50
CA LEU A 295 -29.84 10.78 7.60
C LEU A 295 -29.11 12.12 7.80
N PRO A 296 -29.61 13.24 7.21
CA PRO A 296 -28.97 14.56 7.29
C PRO A 296 -28.76 15.10 8.72
N SER A 297 -29.51 14.60 9.70
CA SER A 297 -29.42 15.03 11.10
C SER A 297 -28.14 14.60 11.80
N GLU A 298 -27.51 13.48 11.40
CA GLU A 298 -26.24 13.02 11.97
C GLU A 298 -25.04 13.81 11.40
N LEU A 299 -25.18 14.43 10.22
CA LEU A 299 -24.13 15.25 9.63
C LEU A 299 -23.89 16.55 10.40
N ALA A 300 -24.92 17.11 11.05
CA ALA A 300 -24.82 18.37 11.77
C ALA A 300 -24.07 18.26 13.11
N ALA A 301 -24.02 17.06 13.71
CA ALA A 301 -23.42 16.84 15.03
C ALA A 301 -21.87 16.72 15.00
N VAL A 302 -21.26 16.57 13.81
CA VAL A 302 -19.84 16.23 13.63
C VAL A 302 -19.02 17.39 13.04
N ALA A 303 -19.64 18.54 12.75
CA ALA A 303 -18.93 19.70 12.23
C ALA A 303 -18.14 20.43 13.35
N PRO A 304 -16.85 20.74 13.17
CA PRO A 304 -16.11 21.57 14.11
C PRO A 304 -16.68 23.01 14.13
N SER A 305 -16.71 23.61 15.32
CA SER A 305 -17.38 24.87 15.67
C SER A 305 -16.97 26.12 14.85
N SER A 306 -15.95 26.01 14.00
CA SER A 306 -15.51 27.11 13.12
C SER A 306 -16.43 27.31 11.90
N SER A 307 -17.11 26.25 11.43
CA SER A 307 -18.03 26.34 10.28
C SER A 307 -19.42 26.89 10.64
N ALA A 308 -19.77 26.92 11.93
CA ALA A 308 -21.06 27.44 12.40
C ALA A 308 -21.20 28.97 12.26
N LYS A 309 -20.09 29.70 12.13
CA LYS A 309 -20.13 31.18 12.01
C LYS A 309 -20.41 31.68 10.60
N LEU A 310 -20.15 30.88 9.56
CA LEU A 310 -20.39 31.28 8.17
C LEU A 310 -21.83 31.04 7.69
N LEU A 311 -22.59 30.18 8.39
CA LEU A 311 -24.00 29.92 8.08
C LEU A 311 -24.97 30.94 8.71
N ASN A 312 -24.54 31.71 9.71
CA ASN A 312 -25.37 32.70 10.38
C ASN A 312 -25.29 34.12 9.78
N SER A 313 -24.57 34.32 8.66
CA SER A 313 -24.36 35.65 8.07
C SER A 313 -25.01 35.86 6.70
N ALA A 314 -25.95 35.00 6.26
CA ALA A 314 -26.74 35.28 5.06
C ALA A 314 -27.96 36.16 5.44
N PRO A 315 -28.11 37.37 4.89
CA PRO A 315 -29.28 38.21 5.15
C PRO A 315 -30.50 37.65 4.42
N SER A 316 -31.60 37.57 5.16
CA SER A 316 -32.93 37.24 4.67
C SER A 316 -33.37 38.24 3.59
N PHE A 317 -33.41 37.80 2.33
CA PHE A 317 -34.18 38.52 1.30
C PHE A 317 -35.61 37.99 1.31
N MET A 318 -36.49 38.74 1.97
CA MET A 318 -37.94 38.71 1.77
C MET A 318 -38.27 39.29 0.39
N SER A 319 -38.98 38.53 -0.43
CA SER A 319 -40.31 38.83 -1.00
C SER A 319 -40.64 37.89 -2.15
#